data_AF-A0A317F4A4-F1
#
_entry.id   AF-A0A317F4A4-F1
#
_cell.length_a   1.000
_cell.length_b   1.000
_cell.length_c   1.000
_cell.angle_alpha   90.00
_cell.angle_beta   90.00
_cell.angle_gamma   90.00
#
_symmetry.space_group_name_H-M   'P 1'
#
loop_
_entity.id
_entity.type
_entity.pdbx_description
1 polymer ?
#
loop_
_entity_poly.entity_id
_entity_poly.type
_entity_poly.pdbx_seq_one_letter_code
_entity_poly.pdbx_strand_id
1 'polypeptide(L)'
;MNHRHRKVLHALFAHPVSSNIDPKHVLAVFEDLGAEVAHGGHGQVKVTLNGHTHGFHDSRHSLSKDEVSEMRKFLEQAGVDPAAYPV
;
A
#
# COMPACT_ATOMS: atom_id res chain seq x y z
N MET A 1 0.44 12.78 6.30
CA MET A 1 0.17 11.52 7.01
C MET A 1 -0.96 11.66 8.04
N ASN A 2 -2.16 11.11 7.77
CA ASN A 2 -3.29 11.17 8.70
C ASN A 2 -3.36 9.94 9.65
N HIS A 3 -4.08 10.01 10.76
CA HIS A 3 -4.24 8.87 11.69
C HIS A 3 -4.81 7.61 11.01
N ARG A 4 -5.71 7.80 10.03
CA ARG A 4 -6.22 6.70 9.20
C ARG A 4 -5.11 6.06 8.34
N HIS A 5 -4.22 6.86 7.77
CA HIS A 5 -3.10 6.38 6.96
C HIS A 5 -2.13 5.54 7.80
N ARG A 6 -1.82 6.00 9.02
CA ARG A 6 -1.00 5.25 9.98
C ARG A 6 -1.62 3.90 10.32
N LYS A 7 -2.93 3.85 10.61
CA LYS A 7 -3.64 2.57 10.85
C LYS A 7 -3.56 1.62 9.67
N VAL A 8 -3.71 2.13 8.43
CA VAL A 8 -3.62 1.31 7.22
C VAL A 8 -2.20 0.78 7.03
N LEU A 9 -1.19 1.63 7.21
CA LEU A 9 0.21 1.21 7.17
C LEU A 9 0.47 0.09 8.19
N HIS A 10 0.05 0.28 9.44
CA HIS A 10 0.17 -0.76 10.47
C HIS A 10 -0.59 -2.03 10.12
N ALA A 11 -1.77 -1.93 9.50
CA ALA A 11 -2.54 -3.10 9.05
C ALA A 11 -1.86 -3.88 7.91
N LEU A 12 -1.11 -3.21 7.03
CA LEU A 12 -0.31 -3.86 5.98
C LEU A 12 0.86 -4.66 6.57
N PHE A 13 1.45 -4.15 7.65
CA PHE A 13 2.56 -4.80 8.37
C PHE A 13 2.11 -5.74 9.49
N ALA A 14 0.82 -5.77 9.82
CA ALA A 14 0.27 -6.61 10.87
C ALA A 14 0.33 -8.11 10.51
N HIS A 15 0.54 -8.93 11.53
CA HIS A 15 0.44 -10.39 11.42
C HIS A 15 -0.63 -10.89 12.41
N PRO A 16 -1.71 -11.54 11.94
CA PRO A 16 -2.01 -11.90 10.55
C PRO A 16 -2.43 -10.70 9.68
N VAL A 17 -2.20 -10.83 8.37
CA VAL A 17 -2.55 -9.82 7.37
C VAL A 17 -4.06 -9.67 7.27
N SER A 18 -4.55 -8.43 7.36
CA SER A 18 -5.98 -8.14 7.24
C SER A 18 -6.45 -8.24 5.78
N SER A 19 -7.47 -9.06 5.52
CA SER A 19 -8.14 -9.13 4.22
C SER A 19 -9.17 -8.02 4.00
N ASN A 20 -9.34 -7.11 4.97
CA ASN A 20 -10.32 -6.02 4.91
C ASN A 20 -9.65 -4.67 4.70
N ILE A 21 -8.67 -4.61 3.78
CA ILE A 21 -7.97 -3.38 3.42
C ILE A 21 -8.45 -2.94 2.04
N ASP A 22 -8.96 -1.71 1.98
CA ASP A 22 -9.39 -1.08 0.73
C ASP A 22 -8.14 -0.61 -0.05
N PRO A 23 -7.97 -1.00 -1.32
CA PRO A 23 -6.86 -0.56 -2.16
C PRO A 23 -6.69 0.96 -2.18
N LYS A 24 -7.79 1.71 -2.16
CA LYS A 24 -7.77 3.18 -2.18
C LYS A 24 -7.13 3.78 -0.95
N HIS A 25 -7.32 3.15 0.21
CA HIS A 25 -6.67 3.59 1.43
C HIS A 25 -5.17 3.36 1.40
N VAL A 26 -4.73 2.28 0.76
CA VAL A 26 -3.31 2.02 0.63
C VAL A 26 -2.66 2.94 -0.39
N LEU A 27 -3.34 3.22 -1.50
CA LEU A 27 -2.92 4.24 -2.46
C LEU A 27 -2.74 5.61 -1.81
N ALA A 28 -3.71 6.04 -1.01
CA ALA A 28 -3.60 7.31 -0.28
C ALA A 28 -2.41 7.32 0.71
N VAL A 29 -2.05 6.19 1.31
CA VAL A 29 -0.83 6.07 2.14
C VAL A 29 0.41 6.20 1.27
N PHE A 30 0.45 5.52 0.13
CA PHE A 30 1.57 5.60 -0.82
C PHE A 30 1.77 7.03 -1.34
N GLU A 31 0.72 7.70 -1.80
CA GLU A 31 0.78 9.09 -2.25
C GLU A 31 1.29 10.03 -1.15
N ASP A 32 0.84 9.84 0.09
CA ASP A 32 1.28 10.64 1.24
C ASP A 32 2.76 10.40 1.61
N LEU A 33 3.26 9.17 1.39
CA LEU A 33 4.67 8.82 1.49
C LEU A 33 5.53 9.37 0.33
N GLY A 34 4.91 9.99 -0.68
CA GLY A 34 5.58 10.51 -1.86
C GLY A 34 5.76 9.47 -2.97
N ALA A 35 4.97 8.41 -2.98
CA ALA A 35 4.90 7.49 -4.11
C ALA A 35 4.13 8.12 -5.27
N GLU A 36 4.57 7.85 -6.49
CA GLU A 36 3.89 8.22 -7.71
C GLU A 36 2.90 7.11 -8.10
N VAL A 37 1.61 7.43 -8.17
CA VAL A 37 0.56 6.49 -8.54
C VAL A 37 0.13 6.76 -9.99
N ALA A 38 0.30 5.76 -10.86
CA ALA A 38 -0.10 5.79 -12.25
C ALA A 38 -1.23 4.77 -12.51
N HIS A 39 -2.39 5.27 -12.93
CA HIS A 39 -3.51 4.43 -13.33
C HIS A 39 -3.41 4.09 -14.82
N GLY A 40 -3.31 2.80 -15.13
CA GLY A 40 -3.33 2.28 -16.49
C GLY A 40 -4.74 2.03 -17.02
N GLY A 41 -4.85 1.69 -18.31
CA GLY A 41 -6.10 1.17 -18.88
C GLY A 41 -6.47 -0.18 -18.26
N HIS A 42 -7.77 -0.49 -18.16
CA HIS A 42 -8.31 -1.74 -17.59
C HIS A 42 -8.09 -1.96 -16.07
N GLY A 43 -8.09 -0.90 -15.26
CA GLY A 43 -8.08 -1.05 -13.78
C GLY A 43 -6.74 -1.47 -13.19
N GLN A 44 -5.65 -1.34 -13.96
CA GLN A 44 -4.30 -1.53 -13.43
C GLN A 44 -3.83 -0.26 -12.74
N VAL A 45 -3.17 -0.42 -11.59
CA VAL A 45 -2.54 0.68 -10.87
C VAL A 45 -1.08 0.34 -10.66
N LYS A 46 -0.21 1.28 -11.02
CA LYS A 46 1.22 1.21 -10.79
C LYS A 46 1.58 2.23 -9.74
N VAL A 47 2.40 1.82 -8.78
CA VAL A 47 2.89 2.69 -7.72
C VAL A 47 4.40 2.65 -7.76
N THR A 48 5.02 3.81 -7.84
CA THR A 48 6.47 3.98 -7.85
C THR A 48 6.90 4.74 -6.62
N LEU A 49 7.68 4.11 -5.75
CA LEU A 49 8.19 4.72 -4.52
C LEU A 49 9.70 4.46 -4.40
N ASN A 50 10.48 5.51 -4.18
CA ASN A 50 11.93 5.42 -3.97
C ASN A 50 12.67 4.61 -5.05
N GLY A 51 12.23 4.71 -6.31
CA GLY A 51 12.79 3.96 -7.45
C GLY A 51 12.28 2.52 -7.61
N HIS A 52 11.50 2.00 -6.66
CA HIS A 52 10.81 0.72 -6.80
C HIS A 52 9.44 0.94 -7.44
N THR A 53 9.07 0.11 -8.41
CA THR A 53 7.73 0.16 -9.03
C THR A 53 7.00 -1.16 -8.78
N HIS A 54 5.77 -1.08 -8.28
CA HIS A 54 4.90 -2.22 -8.08
C HIS A 54 3.55 -1.98 -8.76
N GLY A 55 3.08 -2.97 -9.51
CA GLY A 55 1.79 -2.92 -10.19
C GLY A 55 0.80 -3.87 -9.53
N PHE A 56 -0.39 -3.39 -9.23
CA PHE A 56 -1.49 -4.21 -8.73
C PHE A 56 -2.80 -3.86 -9.44
N HIS A 57 -3.81 -4.70 -9.24
CA HIS A 57 -5.13 -4.46 -9.83
C HIS A 57 -5.96 -3.65 -8.84
N ASP A 58 -6.54 -2.53 -9.27
CA ASP A 58 -7.65 -1.90 -8.54
C ASP A 58 -8.88 -2.78 -8.75
N SER A 59 -8.89 -3.93 -8.07
CA SER A 59 -10.13 -4.68 -7.96
C SER A 59 -11.02 -3.78 -7.11
N ARG A 60 -12.26 -3.51 -7.55
CA ARG A 60 -13.26 -2.75 -6.78
C ARG A 60 -13.62 -3.41 -5.42
N HIS A 61 -12.91 -4.47 -5.05
CA HIS A 61 -13.06 -5.29 -3.87
C HIS A 61 -11.87 -5.12 -2.91
N SER A 62 -11.89 -5.83 -1.80
CA SER A 62 -10.79 -5.84 -0.84
C SER A 62 -9.55 -6.54 -1.40
N LEU A 63 -8.36 -6.06 -1.01
CA LEU A 63 -7.09 -6.70 -1.37
C LEU A 63 -7.03 -8.14 -0.85
N SER A 64 -6.53 -9.05 -1.67
CA SER A 64 -6.21 -10.41 -1.23
C SER A 64 -5.03 -10.39 -0.25
N LYS A 65 -4.89 -11.44 0.57
CA LYS A 65 -3.76 -11.54 1.51
C LYS A 65 -2.41 -11.55 0.78
N ASP A 66 -2.39 -12.14 -0.42
CA ASP A 66 -1.20 -12.20 -1.26
C ASP A 66 -0.80 -10.81 -1.76
N GLU A 67 -1.75 -10.01 -2.26
CA GLU A 67 -1.49 -8.61 -2.66
C GLU A 67 -1.01 -7.75 -1.49
N VAL A 68 -1.61 -7.89 -0.31
CA VAL A 68 -1.15 -7.14 0.87
C VAL A 68 0.27 -7.55 1.25
N SER A 69 0.61 -8.84 1.17
CA SER A 69 1.96 -9.34 1.43
C SER A 69 2.98 -8.76 0.43
N GLU A 70 2.62 -8.70 -0.84
CA GLU A 70 3.45 -8.09 -1.89
C GLU A 70 3.62 -6.58 -1.69
N MET A 71 2.56 -5.86 -1.33
CA MET A 71 2.60 -4.43 -1.03
C MET A 71 3.45 -4.13 0.21
N ARG A 72 3.40 -5.00 1.23
CA ARG A 72 4.28 -4.91 2.38
C ARG A 72 5.74 -5.11 1.97
N LYS A 73 6.06 -6.16 1.21
CA LYS A 73 7.43 -6.40 0.72
C LYS A 73 7.92 -5.23 -0.13
N PHE A 74 7.03 -4.62 -0.91
CA PHE A 74 7.34 -3.42 -1.69
C PHE A 74 7.68 -2.23 -0.80
N LEU A 75 6.89 -1.98 0.25
CA LEU A 75 7.18 -0.96 1.25
C LEU A 75 8.52 -1.21 1.96
N GLU A 76 8.78 -2.46 2.36
CA GLU A 76 10.05 -2.87 2.97
C GLU A 76 11.24 -2.64 2.01
N GLN A 77 11.09 -2.99 0.73
CA GLN A 77 12.12 -2.75 -0.30
C GLN A 77 12.35 -1.26 -0.57
N ALA A 78 11.28 -0.46 -0.58
CA ALA A 78 11.35 0.99 -0.71
C ALA A 78 11.95 1.69 0.53
N GLY A 79 12.21 0.94 1.61
CA GLY A 79 12.76 1.46 2.86
C GLY A 79 11.72 2.14 3.76
N VAL A 80 10.43 1.84 3.59
CA VAL A 80 9.37 2.35 4.44
C VAL A 80 9.21 1.45 5.66
N ASP A 81 9.41 2.03 6.84
CA ASP A 81 9.20 1.34 8.11
C ASP A 81 7.93 1.87 8.80
N PRO A 82 6.95 1.01 9.17
CA PRO A 82 5.79 1.41 9.96
C PRO A 82 6.17 1.98 11.34
N ALA A 83 7.33 1.61 11.89
CA ALA A 83 7.83 2.12 13.16
C ALA A 83 8.17 3.63 13.11
N ALA A 84 8.49 4.16 11.92
CA ALA A 84 8.68 5.59 11.71
C ALA A 84 7.35 6.38 11.84
N TYR A 85 6.21 5.69 11.79
CA TYR A 85 4.87 6.28 11.81
C TYR A 85 4.01 5.67 12.92
N PRO A 86 4.22 6.06 14.19
CA PRO A 86 3.40 5.59 15.30
C PRO A 86 1.93 6.05 15.15
N VAL A 87 0.99 5.12 15.37
CA VAL A 87 -0.46 5.37 15.33
C VAL A 87 -0.89 6.32 16.43
#